data_AF-A0AAN9ADD2-F1
#
_entry.id   AF-A0AAN9ADD2-F1
#
_cell.length_a   1.000
_cell.length_b   1.000
_cell.length_c   1.000
_cell.angle_alpha   90.00
_cell.angle_beta   90.00
_cell.angle_gamma   90.00
#
_symmetry.space_group_name_H-M   'P 1'
#
loop_
_entity.id
_entity.type
_entity.pdbx_description
1 polymer ?
#
loop_
_entity_poly.entity_id
_entity_poly.type
_entity_poly.pdbx_seq_one_letter_code
_entity_poly.pdbx_strand_id
1 'polypeptide(L)'
;MTENKCEICKKAAKQFCSSCRAVFYCSRECQKEDWKTHKIKCKLFVVQNHPIYGRHMVATRDIRAGEIILKEAPLIVGPKQRSVPICLGCHKPVSGSYACSKCHFPMCAPSCESSKYHKAECAMLAGATAKIKIDNMESVHPAYECIMPMRCLLTKGTDQKKWEAISNLQDNVDYIVNTEVGNIIQRNVVDFLK
;
A
#
# COMPACT_ATOMS: atom_id res chain seq x y z
N MET A 1 -43.08 -10.06 -13.18
CA MET A 1 -42.02 -9.76 -12.19
C MET A 1 -41.64 -11.06 -11.53
N THR A 2 -40.39 -11.51 -11.64
CA THR A 2 -39.94 -12.74 -10.97
C THR A 2 -39.80 -12.50 -9.48
N GLU A 3 -40.56 -13.24 -8.69
CA GLU A 3 -40.56 -13.13 -7.22
C GLU A 3 -39.23 -13.66 -6.66
N ASN A 4 -38.55 -12.88 -5.82
CA ASN A 4 -37.27 -13.28 -5.22
C ASN A 4 -37.49 -14.44 -4.24
N LYS A 5 -36.66 -15.50 -4.35
CA LYS A 5 -36.76 -16.71 -3.51
C LYS A 5 -35.57 -16.82 -2.56
N CYS A 6 -35.82 -17.38 -1.39
CA CYS A 6 -34.82 -17.62 -0.35
C CYS A 6 -33.76 -18.63 -0.83
N GLU A 7 -32.47 -18.37 -0.63
CA GLU A 7 -31.40 -19.26 -1.11
C GLU A 7 -31.45 -20.65 -0.45
N ILE A 8 -31.87 -20.73 0.82
CA ILE A 8 -31.94 -21.99 1.59
C ILE A 8 -33.26 -22.73 1.32
N CYS A 9 -34.39 -22.14 1.70
CA CYS A 9 -35.67 -22.85 1.73
C CYS A 9 -36.57 -22.60 0.51
N LYS A 10 -36.10 -21.78 -0.44
CA LYS A 10 -36.78 -21.43 -1.70
C LYS A 10 -38.17 -20.75 -1.57
N LYS A 11 -38.61 -20.41 -0.36
CA LYS A 11 -39.82 -19.58 -0.08
C LYS A 11 -39.63 -18.14 -0.57
N ALA A 12 -40.73 -17.40 -0.71
CA ALA A 12 -40.68 -15.97 -1.04
C ALA A 12 -39.79 -15.20 -0.05
N ALA A 13 -38.89 -14.39 -0.58
CA ALA A 13 -37.88 -13.67 0.18
C ALA A 13 -38.01 -12.17 0.01
N LYS A 14 -37.95 -11.46 1.14
CA LYS A 14 -37.99 -9.99 1.19
C LYS A 14 -36.65 -9.39 1.65
N GLN A 15 -35.76 -10.21 2.21
CA GLN A 15 -34.45 -9.79 2.69
C GLN A 15 -33.37 -10.20 1.68
N PHE A 16 -32.25 -9.49 1.67
CA PHE A 16 -31.07 -9.81 0.86
C PHE A 16 -29.80 -9.62 1.67
N CYS A 17 -28.70 -10.26 1.25
CA CYS A 17 -27.39 -10.01 1.86
C CYS A 17 -27.02 -8.53 1.71
N SER A 18 -26.83 -7.81 2.81
CA SER A 18 -26.55 -6.36 2.79
C SER A 18 -25.23 -6.00 2.11
N SER A 19 -24.27 -6.92 2.11
CA SER A 19 -22.94 -6.71 1.54
C SER A 19 -22.92 -6.90 0.01
N CYS A 20 -23.42 -8.02 -0.51
CA CYS A 20 -23.36 -8.31 -1.95
C CYS A 20 -24.69 -8.07 -2.70
N ARG A 21 -25.83 -8.03 -1.99
CA ARG A 21 -27.20 -7.96 -2.52
C ARG A 21 -27.56 -9.01 -3.59
N ALA A 22 -26.74 -10.06 -3.73
CA ALA A 22 -26.85 -11.06 -4.79
C ALA A 22 -27.74 -12.26 -4.43
N VAL A 23 -27.98 -12.49 -3.14
CA VAL A 23 -28.80 -13.59 -2.61
C VAL A 23 -29.89 -13.05 -1.70
N PHE A 24 -31.02 -13.75 -1.68
CA PHE A 24 -32.21 -13.36 -0.95
C PHE A 24 -32.55 -14.39 0.14
N TYR A 25 -33.18 -13.93 1.22
CA TYR A 25 -33.57 -14.76 2.35
C TYR A 25 -34.99 -14.43 2.81
N CYS A 26 -35.73 -15.44 3.26
CA CYS A 26 -37.01 -15.24 3.90
C CYS A 26 -36.87 -14.80 5.37
N SER A 27 -35.73 -15.10 6.01
CA SER A 27 -35.47 -14.78 7.41
C SER A 27 -33.96 -14.76 7.74
N ARG A 28 -33.62 -14.23 8.93
CA ARG A 28 -32.23 -14.17 9.43
C ARG A 28 -31.63 -15.55 9.70
N GLU A 29 -32.45 -16.53 10.00
CA GLU A 29 -32.03 -17.92 10.26
C GLU A 29 -31.50 -18.55 8.98
N CYS A 30 -32.24 -18.43 7.87
CA CYS A 30 -31.79 -18.88 6.55
C CYS A 30 -30.51 -18.14 6.11
N GLN A 31 -30.37 -16.85 6.41
CA GLN A 31 -29.13 -16.12 6.13
C GLN A 31 -27.95 -16.67 6.94
N LYS A 32 -28.11 -16.94 8.24
CA LYS A 32 -27.05 -17.50 9.09
C LYS A 32 -26.64 -18.91 8.65
N GLU A 33 -27.60 -19.71 8.21
CA GLU A 33 -27.35 -21.04 7.66
C GLU A 33 -26.51 -20.96 6.38
N ASP A 34 -26.92 -20.10 5.44
CA ASP A 34 -26.19 -19.85 4.20
C ASP A 34 -24.84 -19.16 4.44
N TRP A 35 -24.69 -18.36 5.49
CA TRP A 35 -23.46 -17.59 5.75
C TRP A 35 -22.19 -18.45 5.81
N LYS A 36 -22.30 -19.72 6.20
CA LYS A 36 -21.18 -20.68 6.23
C LYS A 36 -20.52 -20.83 4.85
N THR A 37 -21.32 -20.81 3.78
CA THR A 37 -20.88 -20.97 2.39
C THR A 37 -20.90 -19.63 1.64
N HIS A 38 -21.94 -18.81 1.84
CA HIS A 38 -22.14 -17.53 1.18
C HIS A 38 -21.06 -16.51 1.50
N LYS A 39 -20.50 -16.46 2.73
CA LYS A 39 -19.47 -15.48 3.09
C LYS A 39 -18.27 -15.44 2.12
N ILE A 40 -17.96 -16.58 1.50
CA ILE A 40 -16.89 -16.71 0.51
C ILE A 40 -17.33 -16.08 -0.81
N LYS A 41 -18.54 -16.41 -1.29
CA LYS A 41 -19.14 -15.85 -2.52
C LYS A 41 -19.59 -14.39 -2.37
N CYS A 42 -19.77 -13.93 -1.13
CA CYS A 42 -20.17 -12.57 -0.79
C CYS A 42 -19.03 -11.57 -1.05
N LYS A 43 -17.77 -12.02 -0.95
CA LYS A 43 -16.60 -11.24 -1.37
C LYS A 43 -16.51 -11.25 -2.89
N LEU A 44 -16.22 -10.11 -3.51
CA LEU A 44 -16.08 -10.00 -4.97
C LEU A 44 -14.94 -10.85 -5.55
N PHE A 45 -13.90 -11.09 -4.76
CA PHE A 45 -12.76 -11.90 -5.13
C PHE A 45 -12.25 -12.74 -3.96
N VAL A 46 -11.51 -13.78 -4.31
CA VAL A 46 -10.69 -14.58 -3.40
C VAL A 46 -9.24 -14.60 -3.88
N VAL A 47 -8.29 -14.80 -2.98
CA VAL A 47 -6.88 -15.00 -3.35
C VAL A 47 -6.63 -16.51 -3.48
N GLN A 48 -6.06 -16.92 -4.61
CA GLN A 48 -5.63 -18.29 -4.89
C GLN A 48 -4.13 -18.31 -5.24
N ASN A 49 -3.53 -19.50 -5.26
CA ASN A 49 -2.13 -19.69 -5.66
C ASN A 49 -2.06 -20.43 -7.00
N HIS A 50 -1.37 -19.83 -7.97
CA HIS A 50 -1.02 -20.46 -9.23
C HIS A 50 0.39 -21.05 -9.13
N PRO A 51 0.65 -22.26 -9.66
CA PRO A 51 1.98 -22.89 -9.57
C PRO A 51 3.13 -22.06 -10.13
N ILE A 52 2.86 -21.26 -11.18
CA ILE A 52 3.88 -20.45 -11.88
C ILE A 52 3.88 -18.99 -11.40
N TYR A 53 2.70 -18.43 -11.10
CA TYR A 53 2.54 -16.99 -10.87
C TYR A 53 2.36 -16.62 -9.40
N GLY A 54 2.24 -17.60 -8.51
CA GLY A 54 1.98 -17.39 -7.10
C GLY A 54 0.57 -16.84 -6.83
N ARG A 55 0.47 -15.93 -5.85
CA ARG A 55 -0.81 -15.39 -5.38
C ARG A 55 -1.47 -14.51 -6.45
N HIS A 56 -2.74 -14.77 -6.73
CA HIS A 56 -3.55 -14.00 -7.66
C HIS A 56 -5.01 -13.89 -7.18
N MET A 57 -5.73 -12.86 -7.63
CA MET A 57 -7.14 -12.65 -7.29
C MET A 57 -8.05 -13.29 -8.35
N VAL A 58 -9.06 -14.03 -7.90
CA VAL A 58 -10.07 -14.66 -8.75
C VAL A 58 -11.44 -14.14 -8.36
N ALA A 59 -12.22 -13.67 -9.33
CA ALA A 59 -13.58 -13.22 -9.11
C ALA A 59 -14.47 -14.39 -8.65
N THR A 60 -15.36 -14.13 -7.69
CA THR A 60 -16.29 -15.17 -7.17
C THR A 60 -17.65 -15.17 -7.90
N ARG A 61 -17.90 -14.15 -8.72
CA ARG A 61 -19.09 -13.94 -9.55
C ARG A 61 -18.76 -12.98 -10.68
N ASP A 62 -19.70 -12.81 -11.61
CA ASP A 62 -19.64 -11.76 -12.62
C ASP A 62 -19.60 -10.38 -11.97
N ILE A 63 -18.74 -9.51 -12.49
CA ILE A 63 -18.51 -8.14 -12.02
C ILE A 63 -19.01 -7.18 -13.10
N ARG A 64 -19.86 -6.22 -12.73
CA ARG A 64 -20.42 -5.28 -13.71
C ARG A 64 -19.41 -4.19 -14.06
N ALA A 65 -19.48 -3.66 -15.27
CA ALA A 65 -18.68 -2.52 -15.67
C ALA A 65 -18.89 -1.33 -14.70
N GLY A 66 -17.81 -0.75 -14.20
CA GLY A 66 -17.82 0.34 -13.23
C GLY A 66 -17.97 -0.08 -11.75
N GLU A 67 -18.12 -1.39 -11.46
CA GLU A 67 -18.17 -1.88 -10.08
C GLU A 67 -16.79 -1.80 -9.41
N ILE A 68 -16.75 -1.31 -8.17
CA ILE A 68 -15.50 -1.22 -7.39
C ILE A 68 -15.18 -2.59 -6.79
N ILE A 69 -14.10 -3.21 -7.27
CA ILE A 69 -13.63 -4.53 -6.82
C ILE A 69 -12.87 -4.44 -5.50
N LEU A 70 -11.95 -3.47 -5.39
CA LEU A 70 -11.07 -3.27 -4.24
C LEU A 70 -10.86 -1.77 -4.03
N LYS A 71 -10.90 -1.35 -2.77
CA LYS A 71 -10.50 -0.01 -2.33
C LYS A 71 -9.70 -0.15 -1.06
N GLU A 72 -8.47 0.35 -1.06
CA GLU A 72 -7.56 0.25 0.07
C GLU A 72 -6.79 1.57 0.26
N ALA A 73 -6.40 1.86 1.50
CA ALA A 73 -5.48 2.94 1.80
C ALA A 73 -4.03 2.47 1.60
N PRO A 74 -3.09 3.34 1.18
CA PRO A 74 -1.70 2.94 1.03
C PRO A 74 -1.10 2.51 2.36
N LEU A 75 -0.29 1.45 2.36
CA LEU A 75 0.49 1.02 3.53
C LEU A 75 1.46 2.13 3.96
N ILE A 76 2.19 2.66 2.98
CA ILE A 76 3.19 3.72 3.12
C ILE A 76 3.10 4.64 1.91
N VAL A 77 3.38 5.93 2.11
CA VAL A 77 3.49 6.93 1.06
C VAL A 77 4.92 7.45 1.03
N GLY A 78 5.52 7.64 -0.14
CA GLY A 78 6.90 8.09 -0.28
C GLY A 78 7.26 8.48 -1.72
N PRO A 79 8.45 9.08 -1.91
CA PRO A 79 8.98 9.33 -3.24
C PRO A 79 9.13 8.03 -4.02
N LYS A 80 8.90 8.10 -5.34
CA LYS A 80 9.22 7.00 -6.25
C LYS A 80 10.74 6.84 -6.37
N GLN A 81 11.19 5.66 -6.82
CA GLN A 81 12.58 5.49 -7.26
C GLN A 81 12.90 6.50 -8.37
N ARG A 82 14.12 7.03 -8.34
CA ARG A 82 14.58 8.07 -9.27
C ARG A 82 13.63 9.28 -9.32
N SER A 83 13.21 9.76 -8.14
CA SER A 83 12.46 11.01 -8.03
C SER A 83 13.40 12.21 -8.08
N VAL A 84 12.93 13.30 -8.70
CA VAL A 84 13.46 14.63 -8.39
C VAL A 84 13.16 14.97 -6.93
N PRO A 85 13.88 15.93 -6.32
CA PRO A 85 13.57 16.41 -5.00
C PRO A 85 12.11 16.84 -4.85
N ILE A 86 11.46 16.26 -3.84
CA ILE A 86 10.11 16.60 -3.41
C ILE A 86 10.09 16.83 -1.90
N CYS A 87 9.08 17.53 -1.42
CA CYS A 87 8.88 17.73 0.00
C CYS A 87 8.48 16.42 0.66
N LEU A 88 9.23 15.96 1.66
CA LEU A 88 8.92 14.71 2.36
C LEU A 88 7.62 14.74 3.17
N GLY A 89 7.08 15.94 3.42
CA GLY A 89 5.83 16.14 4.16
C GLY A 89 4.56 16.15 3.30
N CYS A 90 4.59 16.79 2.12
CA CYS A 90 3.41 16.97 1.25
C CYS A 90 3.58 16.42 -0.18
N HIS A 91 4.76 15.90 -0.50
CA HIS A 91 5.13 15.26 -1.78
C HIS A 91 5.06 16.16 -3.02
N LYS A 92 4.92 17.48 -2.83
CA LYS A 92 5.04 18.47 -3.91
C LYS A 92 6.51 18.69 -4.30
N PRO A 93 6.81 19.09 -5.55
CA PRO A 93 8.13 19.57 -5.92
C PRO A 93 8.61 20.69 -4.99
N VAL A 94 9.92 20.74 -4.75
CA VAL A 94 10.54 21.76 -3.90
C VAL A 94 11.39 22.71 -4.74
N SER A 95 11.41 23.98 -4.35
CA SER A 95 12.29 25.00 -4.92
C SER A 95 13.70 24.99 -4.33
N GLY A 96 13.91 24.29 -3.21
CA GLY A 96 15.15 24.36 -2.42
C GLY A 96 15.23 25.59 -1.50
N SER A 97 14.20 26.43 -1.44
CA SER A 97 14.18 27.64 -0.59
C SER A 97 14.11 27.35 0.90
N TYR A 98 13.80 26.11 1.28
CA TYR A 98 13.66 25.70 2.66
C TYR A 98 14.11 24.25 2.84
N ALA A 99 14.76 23.99 3.99
CA ALA A 99 15.16 22.68 4.43
C ALA A 99 14.64 22.44 5.85
N CYS A 100 14.27 21.19 6.15
CA CYS A 100 13.84 20.81 7.50
C CYS A 100 14.91 21.20 8.52
N SER A 101 14.49 21.84 9.61
CA SER A 101 15.35 22.29 10.71
C SER A 101 16.10 21.17 11.42
N LYS A 102 15.64 19.92 11.30
CA LYS A 102 16.22 18.74 11.96
C LYS A 102 17.06 17.89 11.02
N CYS A 103 16.45 17.40 9.95
CA CYS A 103 17.10 16.46 9.02
C CYS A 103 17.70 17.11 7.78
N HIS A 104 17.46 18.41 7.59
CA HIS A 104 17.95 19.22 6.46
C HIS A 104 17.52 18.78 5.06
N PHE A 105 16.55 17.86 4.93
CA PHE A 105 15.94 17.57 3.64
C PHE A 105 15.17 18.78 3.11
N PRO A 106 15.22 19.05 1.79
CA PRO A 106 14.40 20.06 1.14
C PRO A 106 12.90 19.88 1.43
N MET A 107 12.24 20.95 1.81
CA MET A 107 10.81 20.98 2.11
C MET A 107 10.17 22.28 1.60
N CYS A 108 8.84 22.32 1.52
CA CYS A 108 8.15 23.53 1.09
C CYS A 108 8.17 24.65 2.15
N ALA A 109 8.02 24.30 3.43
CA ALA A 109 7.87 25.27 4.54
C ALA A 109 7.98 24.56 5.91
N PRO A 110 8.17 25.32 7.02
CA PRO A 110 8.18 24.76 8.38
C PRO A 110 6.95 23.93 8.75
N SER A 111 5.77 24.28 8.21
CA SER A 111 4.53 23.52 8.44
C SER A 111 4.63 22.06 7.98
N CYS A 112 5.42 21.78 6.94
CA CYS A 112 5.62 20.44 6.39
C CYS A 112 6.44 19.52 7.31
N GLU A 113 7.25 20.06 8.23
CA GLU A 113 8.04 19.26 9.18
C GLU A 113 7.15 18.40 10.08
N SER A 114 5.97 18.93 10.42
CA SER A 114 5.01 18.27 11.30
C SER A 114 4.14 17.22 10.61
N SER A 115 4.31 17.01 9.29
CA SER A 115 3.53 16.06 8.51
C SER A 115 3.69 14.63 9.03
N LYS A 116 2.57 13.91 9.12
CA LYS A 116 2.56 12.47 9.46
C LYS A 116 3.40 11.63 8.49
N TYR A 117 3.62 12.12 7.26
CA TYR A 117 4.42 11.41 6.28
C TYR A 117 5.92 11.61 6.49
N HIS A 118 6.36 12.66 7.20
CA HIS A 118 7.78 12.94 7.39
C HIS A 118 8.35 12.54 8.76
N LYS A 119 7.49 12.59 9.79
CA LYS A 119 7.88 12.47 11.20
C LYS A 119 8.73 11.22 11.50
N ALA A 120 8.39 10.07 10.91
CA ALA A 120 9.02 8.81 11.24
C ALA A 120 10.49 8.77 10.81
N GLU A 121 10.79 9.12 9.56
CA GLU A 121 12.17 9.08 9.04
C GLU A 121 13.01 10.29 9.45
N CYS A 122 12.39 11.41 9.81
CA CYS A 122 13.08 12.66 10.17
C CYS A 122 14.13 12.45 11.27
N ALA A 123 13.80 11.68 12.31
CA ALA A 123 14.72 11.40 13.42
C ALA A 123 15.95 10.59 12.97
N MET A 124 15.74 9.59 12.12
CA MET A 124 16.84 8.79 11.57
C MET A 124 17.75 9.64 10.67
N LEU A 125 17.16 10.44 9.78
CA LEU A 125 17.91 11.31 8.86
C LEU A 125 18.68 12.41 9.60
N ALA A 126 18.14 12.94 10.70
CA ALA A 126 18.83 13.91 11.54
C ALA A 126 20.09 13.34 12.22
N GLY A 127 20.08 12.04 12.56
CA GLY A 127 21.22 11.34 13.14
C GLY A 127 22.27 10.87 12.14
N ALA A 128 22.02 11.00 10.83
CA ALA A 128 22.95 10.55 9.80
C ALA A 128 24.24 11.38 9.80
N THR A 129 25.38 10.68 9.75
CA THR A 129 26.72 11.30 9.71
C THR A 129 26.99 11.95 8.36
N ALA A 130 26.50 11.37 7.28
CA ALA A 130 26.57 11.93 5.93
C ALA A 130 25.57 13.08 5.76
N LYS A 131 26.08 14.30 5.58
CA LYS A 131 25.25 15.46 5.25
C LYS A 131 24.90 15.41 3.76
N ILE A 132 23.63 15.16 3.47
CA ILE A 132 23.12 15.13 2.10
C ILE A 132 23.08 16.56 1.56
N LYS A 133 23.79 16.78 0.45
CA LYS A 133 23.70 18.01 -0.33
C LYS A 133 22.90 17.73 -1.60
N ILE A 134 21.89 18.55 -1.85
CA ILE A 134 21.05 18.48 -3.05
C ILE A 134 21.16 19.83 -3.74
N ASP A 135 21.87 19.85 -4.86
CA ASP A 135 22.27 21.06 -5.56
C ASP A 135 21.33 21.41 -6.72
N ASN A 136 20.56 20.44 -7.21
CA ASN A 136 19.62 20.62 -8.30
C ASN A 136 18.27 19.95 -7.99
N MET A 137 17.24 20.78 -7.82
CA MET A 137 15.87 20.35 -7.49
C MET A 137 15.09 19.78 -8.69
N GLU A 138 15.61 19.93 -9.90
CA GLU A 138 14.99 19.46 -11.15
C GLU A 138 15.60 18.14 -11.64
N SER A 139 16.73 17.73 -11.07
CA SER A 139 17.40 16.46 -11.39
C SER A 139 17.08 15.37 -10.38
N VAL A 140 17.09 14.11 -10.82
CA VAL A 140 16.97 12.96 -9.93
C VAL A 140 18.09 12.96 -8.89
N HIS A 141 17.76 12.74 -7.62
CA HIS A 141 18.75 12.71 -6.56
C HIS A 141 18.72 11.39 -5.76
N PRO A 142 19.84 10.66 -5.63
CA PRO A 142 19.91 9.34 -4.96
C PRO A 142 19.39 9.33 -3.52
N ALA A 143 19.54 10.43 -2.79
CA ALA A 143 19.07 10.55 -1.41
C ALA A 143 17.57 10.27 -1.22
N TYR A 144 16.75 10.43 -2.27
CA TYR A 144 15.33 10.13 -2.21
C TYR A 144 15.00 8.64 -2.37
N GLU A 145 15.92 7.84 -2.89
CA GLU A 145 15.70 6.42 -3.18
C GLU A 145 15.60 5.58 -1.89
N CYS A 146 16.28 6.00 -0.82
CA CYS A 146 16.25 5.32 0.47
C CYS A 146 15.00 5.65 1.32
N ILE A 147 14.28 6.73 1.03
CA ILE A 147 13.23 7.26 1.92
C ILE A 147 12.04 6.30 2.03
N MET A 148 11.56 5.76 0.91
CA MET A 148 10.45 4.81 0.92
C MET A 148 10.83 3.49 1.62
N PRO A 149 11.97 2.85 1.30
CA PRO A 149 12.49 1.71 2.07
C PRO A 149 12.65 2.00 3.57
N MET A 150 13.20 3.16 3.95
CA MET A 150 13.36 3.56 5.35
C MET A 150 12.01 3.64 6.07
N ARG A 151 10.99 4.26 5.45
CA ARG A 151 9.63 4.31 6.00
C ARG A 151 9.02 2.92 6.15
N CYS A 152 9.25 2.01 5.21
CA CYS A 152 8.83 0.61 5.34
C CYS A 152 9.51 -0.07 6.53
N LEU A 153 10.83 0.04 6.69
CA LEU A 153 11.60 -0.56 7.79
C LEU A 153 11.16 -0.05 9.17
N LEU A 154 10.86 1.24 9.28
CA LEU A 154 10.36 1.86 10.52
C LEU A 154 9.03 1.29 11.01
N THR A 155 8.23 0.67 10.14
CA THR A 155 6.99 -0.02 10.56
C THR A 155 7.27 -1.22 11.46
N LYS A 156 8.45 -1.86 11.35
CA LYS A 156 8.82 -3.01 12.18
C LYS A 156 8.76 -2.71 13.68
N GLY A 157 9.07 -1.48 14.09
CA GLY A 157 9.02 -1.07 15.50
C GLY A 157 7.74 -0.35 15.93
N THR A 158 6.86 0.01 14.99
CA THR A 158 5.72 0.92 15.25
C THR A 158 4.36 0.36 14.84
N ASP A 159 4.32 -0.54 13.86
CA ASP A 159 3.10 -1.13 13.32
C ASP A 159 3.39 -2.52 12.71
N GLN A 160 3.33 -3.55 13.57
CA GLN A 160 3.62 -4.93 13.22
C GLN A 160 2.74 -5.44 12.07
N LYS A 161 1.49 -5.00 11.98
CA LYS A 161 0.56 -5.43 10.91
C LYS A 161 1.00 -4.90 9.55
N LYS A 162 1.44 -3.64 9.48
CA LYS A 162 2.00 -3.09 8.24
C LYS A 162 3.31 -3.77 7.88
N TRP A 163 4.17 -4.00 8.87
CA TRP A 163 5.44 -4.70 8.65
C TRP A 163 5.20 -6.09 8.04
N GLU A 164 4.26 -6.85 8.59
CA GLU A 164 3.86 -8.16 8.04
C GLU A 164 3.31 -8.05 6.62
N ALA A 165 2.46 -7.05 6.34
CA ALA A 165 1.93 -6.84 5.00
C ALA A 165 3.04 -6.53 3.98
N ILE A 166 3.99 -5.65 4.33
CA ILE A 166 5.14 -5.28 3.49
C ILE A 166 6.07 -6.49 3.30
N SER A 167 6.39 -7.21 4.37
CA SER A 167 7.29 -8.37 4.34
C SER A 167 6.73 -9.53 3.52
N ASN A 168 5.42 -9.56 3.32
CA ASN A 168 4.75 -10.55 2.47
C ASN A 168 4.60 -10.08 1.02
N LEU A 169 5.14 -8.93 0.60
CA LEU A 169 5.17 -8.53 -0.80
C LEU A 169 6.25 -9.33 -1.56
N GLN A 170 6.02 -9.57 -2.84
CA GLN A 170 7.02 -10.24 -3.68
C GLN A 170 8.17 -9.29 -3.99
N ASP A 171 9.40 -9.72 -3.73
CA ASP A 171 10.61 -8.91 -3.94
C ASP A 171 11.32 -9.18 -5.27
N ASN A 172 11.16 -10.38 -5.83
CA ASN A 172 11.89 -10.86 -7.02
C ASN A 172 13.41 -10.63 -6.93
N VAL A 173 13.99 -10.69 -5.72
CA VAL A 173 15.38 -10.28 -5.47
C VAL A 173 16.39 -11.08 -6.31
N ASP A 174 16.13 -12.39 -6.49
CA ASP A 174 16.99 -13.31 -7.25
C ASP A 174 17.21 -12.88 -8.70
N TYR A 175 16.24 -12.17 -9.29
CA TYR A 175 16.32 -11.66 -10.66
C TYR A 175 16.98 -10.29 -10.75
N ILE A 176 17.06 -9.55 -9.64
CA ILE A 176 17.47 -8.14 -9.63
C ILE A 176 18.91 -8.00 -9.15
N VAL A 177 19.34 -8.80 -8.19
CA VAL A 177 20.60 -8.59 -7.45
C VAL A 177 21.84 -8.49 -8.34
N ASN A 178 21.89 -9.25 -9.45
CA ASN A 178 23.03 -9.28 -10.37
C ASN A 178 22.88 -8.33 -11.58
N THR A 179 21.95 -7.39 -11.52
CA THR A 179 21.69 -6.42 -12.60
C THR A 179 22.23 -5.03 -12.24
N GLU A 180 22.29 -4.13 -13.22
CA GLU A 180 22.62 -2.71 -12.97
C GLU A 180 21.65 -2.07 -11.97
N VAL A 181 20.36 -2.42 -12.04
CA VAL A 181 19.35 -1.96 -11.09
C VAL A 181 19.65 -2.46 -9.67
N GLY A 182 20.06 -3.72 -9.53
CA GLY A 182 20.51 -4.28 -8.26
C GLY A 182 21.68 -3.53 -7.66
N ASN A 183 22.70 -3.21 -8.47
CA ASN A 183 23.85 -2.42 -8.04
C ASN A 183 23.47 -1.00 -7.59
N ILE A 184 22.54 -0.36 -8.30
CA ILE A 184 22.02 0.97 -7.92
C ILE A 184 21.28 0.89 -6.57
N ILE A 185 20.42 -0.11 -6.38
CA ILE A 185 19.69 -0.30 -5.11
C ILE A 185 20.67 -0.60 -3.97
N GLN A 186 21.66 -1.46 -4.20
CA GLN A 186 22.68 -1.79 -3.20
C GLN A 186 23.37 -0.52 -2.71
N ARG A 187 23.87 0.31 -3.63
CA ARG A 187 24.58 1.55 -3.30
C ARG A 187 23.68 2.62 -2.67
N ASN A 188 22.54 2.92 -3.32
CA ASN A 188 21.73 4.10 -2.97
C ASN A 188 20.75 3.83 -1.82
N VAL A 189 20.43 2.56 -1.54
CA VAL A 189 19.47 2.17 -0.50
C VAL A 189 20.14 1.34 0.57
N VAL A 190 20.72 0.19 0.23
CA VAL A 190 21.20 -0.75 1.26
C VAL A 190 22.42 -0.20 2.01
N ASP A 191 23.44 0.25 1.28
CA ASP A 191 24.67 0.77 1.87
C ASP A 191 24.46 2.15 2.50
N PHE A 192 23.46 2.90 2.03
CA PHE A 192 23.07 4.17 2.65
C PHE A 192 22.36 3.98 4.01
N LEU A 193 21.62 2.88 4.18
CA LEU A 193 20.85 2.59 5.39
C LEU A 193 21.59 1.74 6.44
N LYS A 194 22.77 1.19 6.10
CA LYS A 194 23.65 0.47 7.03
C LYS A 194 24.47 1.42 7.88
#